data_AF-A0A2V3WEE5-F1
#
_entry.id   AF-A0A2V3WEE5-F1
#
_cell.length_a   1.000
_cell.length_b   1.000
_cell.length_c   1.000
_cell.angle_alpha   90.00
_cell.angle_beta   90.00
_cell.angle_gamma   90.00
#
_symmetry.space_group_name_H-M   'P 1'
#
loop_
_entity.id
_entity.type
_entity.pdbx_description
1 polymer ?
#
loop_
_entity_poly.entity_id
_entity_poly.type
_entity_poly.pdbx_seq_one_letter_code
_entity_poly.pdbx_strand_id
1 'polypeptide(L)'
;MATESHITDELVNEFSKTIELFDLSPSDSRLFTILFLNHQPMTLDEMSQTTGKSKTSVNTGIRTLSDLNLVKQVWKKGVRKDLYTTNDDLFQRFMHYYLDKWISHTTMQKRRLHAIESEIETRPQGDIIEDKVKKMIDFHQLLETSFSRLKETCEHMEER
;
A
#
# COMPACT_ATOMS: atom_id res chain seq x y z
N MET A 1 5.31 -19.54 -26.68
CA MET A 1 6.48 -19.13 -25.87
C MET A 1 6.76 -17.62 -25.93
N ALA A 2 6.63 -16.92 -27.07
CA ALA A 2 6.78 -15.44 -27.10
C ALA A 2 5.57 -14.68 -26.52
N THR A 3 4.35 -15.21 -26.68
CA THR A 3 3.10 -14.52 -26.30
C THR A 3 2.83 -14.54 -24.78
N GLU A 4 3.24 -15.60 -24.07
CA GLU A 4 3.10 -15.69 -22.60
C GLU A 4 4.01 -14.70 -21.85
N SER A 5 5.21 -14.43 -22.38
CA SER A 5 6.12 -13.43 -21.82
C SER A 5 5.52 -12.04 -21.89
N HIS A 6 4.94 -11.67 -23.04
CA HIS A 6 4.38 -10.33 -23.25
C HIS A 6 3.23 -10.02 -22.29
N ILE A 7 2.28 -10.96 -22.13
CA ILE A 7 1.15 -10.77 -21.21
C ILE A 7 1.64 -10.64 -19.77
N THR A 8 2.63 -11.46 -19.38
CA THR A 8 3.20 -11.40 -18.03
C THR A 8 3.89 -10.07 -17.80
N ASP A 9 4.67 -9.58 -18.76
CA ASP A 9 5.37 -8.30 -18.66
C ASP A 9 4.40 -7.10 -18.60
N GLU A 10 3.32 -7.11 -19.39
CA GLU A 10 2.26 -6.10 -19.31
C GLU A 10 1.53 -6.14 -17.96
N LEU A 11 1.20 -7.34 -17.47
CA LEU A 11 0.58 -7.51 -16.16
C LEU A 11 1.50 -7.01 -15.04
N VAL A 12 2.80 -7.30 -15.14
CA VAL A 12 3.80 -6.76 -14.20
C VAL A 12 3.81 -5.24 -14.23
N ASN A 13 3.80 -4.64 -15.42
CA ASN A 13 3.86 -3.19 -15.60
C ASN A 13 2.61 -2.47 -15.10
N GLU A 14 1.41 -2.98 -15.38
CA GLU A 14 0.17 -2.35 -14.91
C GLU A 14 -0.06 -2.59 -13.43
N PHE A 15 0.21 -3.81 -12.95
CA PHE A 15 -0.02 -4.11 -11.55
C PHE A 15 0.99 -3.42 -10.63
N SER A 16 2.27 -3.29 -11.04
CA SER A 16 3.26 -2.54 -10.25
C SER A 16 2.85 -1.08 -10.02
N LYS A 17 2.22 -0.41 -11.00
CA LYS A 17 1.72 0.98 -10.83
C LYS A 17 0.64 1.07 -9.76
N THR A 18 -0.19 0.03 -9.61
CA THR A 18 -1.18 -0.03 -8.53
C THR A 18 -0.48 -0.22 -7.19
N ILE A 19 0.54 -1.08 -7.14
CA ILE A 19 1.33 -1.33 -5.92
C ILE A 19 2.10 -0.08 -5.47
N GLU A 20 2.56 0.77 -6.41
CA GLU A 20 3.21 2.05 -6.11
C GLU A 20 2.30 3.01 -5.32
N LEU A 21 0.97 2.90 -5.43
CA LEU A 21 0.03 3.73 -4.66
C LEU A 21 0.09 3.48 -3.15
N PHE A 22 0.72 2.38 -2.73
CA PHE A 22 0.96 2.05 -1.33
C PHE A 22 2.32 2.57 -0.81
N ASP A 23 2.81 3.68 -1.37
CA ASP A 23 4.08 4.34 -1.01
C ASP A 23 5.32 3.46 -1.25
N LEU A 24 5.25 2.51 -2.18
CA LEU A 24 6.37 1.65 -2.57
C LEU A 24 7.16 2.26 -3.73
N SER A 25 8.48 2.07 -3.73
CA SER A 25 9.31 2.49 -4.86
C SER A 25 8.94 1.70 -6.13
N PRO A 26 9.14 2.24 -7.35
CA PRO A 26 8.87 1.49 -8.58
C PRO A 26 9.63 0.16 -8.66
N SER A 27 10.85 0.11 -8.09
CA SER A 27 11.64 -1.11 -8.05
C SER A 27 11.07 -2.16 -7.10
N ASP A 28 10.61 -1.74 -5.92
CA ASP A 28 10.04 -2.66 -4.92
C ASP A 28 8.65 -3.13 -5.36
N SER A 29 7.86 -2.25 -5.96
CA SER A 29 6.55 -2.57 -6.54
C SER A 29 6.67 -3.61 -7.65
N ARG A 30 7.65 -3.46 -8.55
CA ARG A 30 7.90 -4.45 -9.60
C ARG A 30 8.38 -5.79 -9.03
N LEU A 31 9.30 -5.77 -8.06
CA LEU A 31 9.80 -6.97 -7.39
C LEU A 31 8.64 -7.71 -6.69
N PHE A 32 7.81 -6.98 -5.97
CA PHE A 32 6.60 -7.49 -5.32
C PHE A 32 5.68 -8.17 -6.34
N THR A 33 5.32 -7.47 -7.41
CA THR A 33 4.43 -7.99 -8.46
C THR A 33 4.97 -9.27 -9.11
N ILE A 34 6.27 -9.34 -9.38
CA ILE A 34 6.89 -10.56 -9.91
C ILE A 34 6.73 -11.72 -8.94
N LEU A 35 6.97 -11.48 -7.65
CA LEU A 35 6.81 -12.52 -6.64
C LEU A 35 5.35 -12.95 -6.48
N PHE A 36 4.41 -12.01 -6.60
CA PHE A 36 2.97 -12.25 -6.52
C PHE A 36 2.45 -13.11 -7.69
N LEU A 37 2.88 -12.81 -8.92
CA LEU A 37 2.50 -13.57 -10.10
C LEU A 37 3.20 -14.93 -10.18
N ASN A 38 4.33 -15.07 -9.49
CA ASN A 38 5.03 -16.35 -9.41
C ASN A 38 4.38 -17.26 -8.36
N HIS A 39 3.70 -18.31 -8.80
CA HIS A 39 3.02 -19.27 -7.91
C HIS A 39 3.94 -20.13 -7.02
N GLN A 40 5.25 -19.88 -7.01
CA GLN A 40 6.22 -20.60 -6.20
C GLN A 40 7.13 -19.63 -5.43
N PRO A 41 7.57 -19.99 -4.21
CA PRO A 41 8.56 -19.20 -3.51
C PRO A 41 9.86 -19.04 -4.32
N MET A 42 10.45 -17.85 -4.27
CA MET A 42 11.70 -17.53 -4.99
C MET A 42 12.84 -17.26 -4.00
N THR A 43 14.05 -17.60 -4.40
CA THR A 43 15.29 -17.19 -3.74
C THR A 43 15.69 -15.78 -4.21
N LEU A 44 16.54 -15.10 -3.43
CA LEU A 44 17.13 -13.81 -3.84
C LEU A 44 17.88 -13.91 -5.19
N ASP A 45 18.47 -15.07 -5.49
CA ASP A 45 19.18 -15.32 -6.73
C ASP A 45 18.23 -15.35 -7.93
N GLU A 46 17.12 -16.07 -7.81
CA GLU A 46 16.08 -16.16 -8.85
C GLU A 46 15.45 -14.79 -9.09
N MET A 47 15.11 -14.06 -8.02
CA MET A 47 14.59 -12.70 -8.14
C MET A 47 15.58 -11.75 -8.82
N SER A 48 16.87 -11.84 -8.50
CA SER A 48 17.93 -11.04 -9.14
C SER A 48 17.98 -11.31 -10.63
N GLN A 49 17.87 -12.58 -11.03
CA GLN A 49 17.86 -12.98 -12.43
C GLN A 49 16.59 -12.49 -13.16
N THR A 50 15.40 -12.66 -12.56
CA THR A 50 14.11 -12.26 -13.15
C THR A 50 13.95 -10.74 -13.25
N THR A 51 14.42 -10.00 -12.24
CA THR A 51 14.31 -8.53 -12.22
C THR A 51 15.41 -7.83 -13.01
N GLY A 52 16.51 -8.53 -13.33
CA GLY A 52 17.72 -7.92 -13.89
C GLY A 52 18.45 -6.99 -12.91
N LYS A 53 18.13 -7.06 -11.61
CA LYS A 53 18.76 -6.25 -10.56
C LYS A 53 19.84 -7.04 -9.84
N SER A 54 20.74 -6.34 -9.14
CA SER A 54 21.75 -7.00 -8.30
C SER A 54 21.11 -7.69 -7.09
N LYS A 55 21.75 -8.76 -6.58
CA LYS A 55 21.31 -9.45 -5.36
C LYS A 55 21.19 -8.50 -4.15
N THR A 56 22.09 -7.52 -4.04
CA THR A 56 22.03 -6.50 -3.00
C THR A 56 20.77 -5.64 -3.13
N SER A 57 20.44 -5.19 -4.35
CA SER A 57 19.23 -4.42 -4.62
C SER A 57 17.96 -5.22 -4.29
N VAL A 58 17.93 -6.50 -4.67
CA VAL A 58 16.80 -7.39 -4.37
C VAL A 58 16.67 -7.62 -2.87
N ASN A 59 17.77 -7.85 -2.16
CA ASN A 59 17.76 -8.04 -0.71
C ASN A 59 17.22 -6.80 0.02
N THR A 60 17.63 -5.60 -0.38
CA THR A 60 17.06 -4.36 0.16
C THR A 60 15.55 -4.29 -0.09
N GLY A 61 15.10 -4.56 -1.32
CA GLY A 61 13.66 -4.56 -1.64
C GLY A 61 12.88 -5.60 -0.84
N ILE A 62 13.39 -6.83 -0.72
CA ILE A 62 12.76 -7.89 0.09
C ILE A 62 12.66 -7.50 1.57
N ARG A 63 13.67 -6.81 2.13
CA ARG A 63 13.59 -6.30 3.50
C ARG A 63 12.48 -5.26 3.63
N THR A 64 12.43 -4.26 2.75
CA THR A 64 11.35 -3.26 2.73
C THR A 64 9.97 -3.93 2.65
N LEU A 65 9.81 -4.88 1.73
CA LEU A 65 8.55 -5.61 1.56
C LEU A 65 8.20 -6.50 2.76
N SER A 66 9.21 -7.04 3.46
CA SER A 66 9.02 -7.83 4.68
C SER A 66 8.61 -6.95 5.87
N ASP A 67 9.23 -5.77 6.01
CA ASP A 67 8.91 -4.79 7.05
C ASP A 67 7.46 -4.28 6.92
N LEU A 68 6.97 -4.21 5.69
CA LEU A 68 5.57 -3.90 5.35
C LEU A 68 4.65 -5.12 5.42
N ASN A 69 5.16 -6.29 5.81
CA ASN A 69 4.42 -7.55 5.91
C ASN A 69 3.72 -7.97 4.59
N LEU A 70 4.38 -7.71 3.46
CA LEU A 70 3.88 -8.04 2.12
C LEU A 70 4.45 -9.35 1.59
N VAL A 71 5.66 -9.68 2.05
CA VAL A 71 6.34 -10.93 1.73
C VAL A 71 6.77 -11.62 3.02
N LYS A 72 6.83 -12.94 2.97
CA LYS A 72 7.29 -13.79 4.08
C LYS A 72 8.38 -14.73 3.60
N GLN A 73 9.35 -14.99 4.46
CA GLN A 73 10.31 -16.05 4.25
C GLN A 73 9.64 -17.40 4.53
N VAL A 74 9.88 -18.38 3.66
CA VAL A 74 9.34 -19.74 3.77
C VAL A 74 10.45 -20.77 3.62
N TRP A 75 10.22 -21.95 4.18
CA TRP A 75 11.15 -23.07 4.09
C TRP A 75 10.60 -24.14 3.16
N LYS A 76 11.48 -24.72 2.34
CA LYS A 76 11.17 -25.87 1.48
C LYS A 76 12.20 -26.97 1.70
N LYS A 77 11.72 -28.18 1.98
CA LYS A 77 12.58 -29.35 2.21
C LYS A 77 13.53 -29.56 1.03
N GLY A 78 14.82 -29.70 1.33
CA GLY A 78 15.88 -29.88 0.33
C GLY A 78 16.47 -28.58 -0.22
N VAL A 79 15.88 -27.41 0.08
CA VAL A 79 16.42 -26.10 -0.30
C VAL A 79 17.14 -25.49 0.89
N ARG A 80 18.45 -25.20 0.74
CA ARG A 80 19.28 -24.57 1.78
C ARG A 80 19.24 -23.03 1.76
N LYS A 81 18.71 -22.45 0.69
CA LYS A 81 18.61 -21.00 0.51
C LYS A 81 17.29 -20.48 1.08
N ASP A 82 17.30 -19.22 1.49
CA ASP A 82 16.08 -18.52 1.88
C ASP A 82 15.17 -18.35 0.68
N LEU A 83 13.92 -18.76 0.85
CA LEU A 83 12.85 -18.58 -0.11
C LEU A 83 11.87 -17.55 0.42
N TYR A 84 11.29 -16.75 -0.46
CA TYR A 84 10.29 -15.77 -0.11
C TYR A 84 9.06 -15.96 -0.99
N THR A 85 7.90 -15.60 -0.46
CA THR A 85 6.63 -15.59 -1.18
C THR A 85 5.76 -14.46 -0.66
N THR A 86 4.72 -14.08 -1.41
CA THR A 86 3.75 -13.08 -0.97
C THR A 86 2.80 -13.66 0.08
N ASN A 87 2.18 -12.78 0.86
CA ASN A 87 1.05 -13.17 1.71
C ASN A 87 -0.22 -13.38 0.87
N ASP A 88 -1.03 -14.38 1.23
CA ASP A 88 -2.20 -14.80 0.44
C ASP A 88 -3.37 -13.79 0.54
N ASP A 89 -3.41 -13.02 1.63
CA ASP A 89 -4.39 -11.97 1.96
C ASP A 89 -3.83 -10.55 1.69
N LEU A 90 -2.90 -10.45 0.75
CA LEU A 90 -2.16 -9.22 0.45
C LEU A 90 -3.05 -8.00 0.24
N PHE A 91 -4.02 -8.08 -0.68
CA PHE A 91 -4.86 -6.95 -1.04
C PHE A 91 -5.66 -6.42 0.15
N GLN A 92 -6.14 -7.34 0.97
CA GLN A 92 -6.85 -7.03 2.21
C GLN A 92 -5.91 -6.32 3.19
N ARG A 93 -4.71 -6.87 3.44
CA ARG A 93 -3.72 -6.23 4.33
C ARG A 93 -3.33 -4.84 3.85
N PHE A 94 -3.10 -4.67 2.55
CA PHE A 94 -2.81 -3.38 1.95
C PHE A 94 -3.95 -2.37 2.13
N MET A 95 -5.18 -2.80 1.81
CA MET A 95 -6.36 -1.95 1.95
C MET A 95 -6.58 -1.56 3.42
N HIS A 96 -6.48 -2.49 4.36
CA HIS A 96 -6.59 -2.18 5.79
C HIS A 96 -5.53 -1.20 6.26
N TYR A 97 -4.25 -1.45 5.95
CA TYR A 97 -3.16 -0.53 6.33
C TYR A 97 -3.39 0.88 5.77
N TYR A 98 -3.77 0.98 4.49
CA TYR A 98 -3.95 2.26 3.83
C TYR A 98 -5.18 3.01 4.36
N LEU A 99 -6.30 2.32 4.54
CA LEU A 99 -7.52 2.90 5.11
C LEU A 99 -7.29 3.35 6.56
N ASP A 100 -6.58 2.57 7.37
CA ASP A 100 -6.20 2.95 8.73
C ASP A 100 -5.32 4.19 8.77
N LYS A 101 -4.32 4.25 7.89
CA LYS A 101 -3.46 5.42 7.74
C LYS A 101 -4.31 6.65 7.39
N TRP A 102 -5.18 6.56 6.38
CA TRP A 102 -6.02 7.69 5.96
C TRP A 102 -7.03 8.11 7.02
N ILE A 103 -7.74 7.17 7.64
CA ILE A 103 -8.70 7.47 8.72
C ILE A 103 -7.97 8.18 9.87
N SER A 104 -6.80 7.67 10.29
CA SER A 104 -5.99 8.27 11.36
C SER A 104 -5.54 9.70 11.00
N HIS A 105 -4.96 9.88 9.82
CA HIS A 105 -4.50 11.19 9.35
C HIS A 105 -5.64 12.20 9.20
N THR A 106 -6.75 11.79 8.58
CA THR A 106 -7.93 12.65 8.38
C THR A 106 -8.56 13.03 9.71
N THR A 107 -8.71 12.08 10.64
CA THR A 107 -9.25 12.34 11.99
C THR A 107 -8.39 13.36 12.74
N MET A 108 -7.06 13.19 12.71
CA MET A 108 -6.13 14.10 13.37
C MET A 108 -6.18 15.51 12.77
N GLN A 109 -6.20 15.63 11.43
CA GLN A 109 -6.28 16.92 10.75
C GLN A 109 -7.63 17.61 11.01
N LYS A 110 -8.74 16.88 10.97
CA LYS A 110 -10.07 17.41 11.31
C LYS A 110 -10.10 18.01 12.72
N ARG A 111 -9.54 17.31 13.71
CA ARG A 111 -9.44 17.83 15.10
C ARG A 111 -8.64 19.13 15.17
N ARG A 112 -7.55 19.25 14.40
CA ARG A 112 -6.78 20.50 14.32
C ARG A 112 -7.55 21.63 13.66
N LEU A 113 -8.31 21.35 12.61
CA LEU A 113 -9.16 22.35 11.96
C LEU A 113 -10.28 22.86 12.88
N HIS A 114 -10.90 21.99 13.68
CA HIS A 114 -11.87 22.44 14.69
C HIS A 114 -11.23 23.30 15.79
N ALA A 115 -9.98 23.03 16.18
CA ALA A 115 -9.27 23.90 17.12
C ALA A 115 -9.03 25.29 16.50
N ILE A 116 -8.65 25.35 15.22
CA ILE A 116 -8.50 26.61 14.47
C ILE A 116 -9.84 27.34 14.36
N GLU A 117 -10.93 26.63 14.07
CA GLU A 117 -12.29 27.19 14.03
C GLU A 117 -12.66 27.84 15.37
N SER A 118 -12.37 27.17 16.49
CA SER A 118 -12.59 27.72 17.84
C SER A 118 -11.72 28.95 18.13
N GLU A 119 -10.46 28.97 17.66
CA GLU A 119 -9.59 30.14 17.79
C GLU A 119 -10.12 31.34 17.00
N ILE A 120 -10.66 31.09 15.79
CA ILE A 120 -11.26 32.11 14.93
C ILE A 120 -12.48 32.76 15.58
N GLU A 121 -13.31 32.00 16.31
CA GLU A 121 -14.45 32.56 17.06
C GLU A 121 -14.01 33.64 18.07
N THR A 122 -12.83 33.48 18.65
CA THR A 122 -12.25 34.45 19.60
C THR A 122 -11.48 35.59 18.91
N ARG A 123 -10.97 35.34 17.69
CA ARG A 123 -10.18 36.28 16.92
C ARG A 123 -10.54 36.19 15.43
N PRO A 124 -11.64 36.85 15.01
CA PRO A 124 -12.14 36.77 13.64
C PRO A 124 -11.06 37.11 12.61
N GLN A 125 -11.01 36.32 11.53
CA GLN A 125 -10.06 36.48 10.42
C GLN A 125 -10.75 36.97 9.14
N GLY A 126 -12.08 37.15 9.18
CA GLY A 126 -12.92 37.59 8.07
C GLY A 126 -13.53 36.42 7.29
N ASP A 127 -14.73 36.66 6.77
CA ASP A 127 -15.66 35.64 6.23
C ASP A 127 -15.01 34.64 5.26
N ILE A 128 -14.05 35.07 4.44
CA ILE A 128 -13.38 34.20 3.46
C ILE A 128 -12.56 33.10 4.15
N ILE A 129 -11.86 33.40 5.24
CA ILE A 129 -11.05 32.42 5.96
C ILE A 129 -11.97 31.46 6.72
N GLU A 130 -13.03 31.99 7.33
CA GLU A 130 -14.01 31.21 8.09
C GLU A 130 -14.74 30.20 7.20
N ASP A 131 -15.20 30.63 6.02
CA ASP A 131 -15.81 29.74 5.01
C ASP A 131 -14.84 28.66 4.51
N LYS A 132 -13.56 29.01 4.29
CA LYS A 132 -12.55 28.03 3.87
C LYS A 132 -12.27 26.99 4.95
N VAL A 133 -12.18 27.38 6.22
CA VAL A 133 -11.97 26.43 7.34
C VAL A 133 -13.15 25.47 7.43
N LYS A 134 -14.39 25.96 7.34
CA LYS A 134 -15.59 25.11 7.32
C LYS A 134 -15.56 24.10 6.16
N LYS A 135 -15.24 24.56 4.95
CA LYS A 135 -15.08 23.66 3.78
C LYS A 135 -13.99 22.61 3.97
N MET A 136 -12.88 22.96 4.61
CA MET A 136 -11.81 22.00 4.93
C MET A 136 -12.29 20.96 5.94
N ILE A 137 -13.04 21.37 6.97
CA ILE A 137 -13.63 20.46 7.96
C ILE A 137 -14.62 19.50 7.28
N ASP A 138 -15.53 20.02 6.45
CA ASP A 138 -16.50 19.23 5.70
C ASP A 138 -15.83 18.19 4.79
N PHE A 139 -14.75 18.60 4.10
CA PHE A 139 -13.95 17.68 3.28
C PHE A 139 -13.34 16.55 4.10
N HIS A 140 -12.75 16.84 5.27
CA HIS A 140 -12.20 15.81 6.14
C HIS A 140 -13.29 14.90 6.71
N GLN A 141 -14.44 15.44 7.08
CA GLN A 141 -15.58 14.64 7.53
C GLN A 141 -16.08 13.68 6.43
N LEU A 142 -16.13 14.14 5.18
CA LEU A 142 -16.48 13.31 4.03
C LEU A 142 -15.48 12.17 3.84
N LEU A 143 -14.17 12.47 3.90
CA LEU A 143 -13.11 11.46 3.76
C LEU A 143 -13.20 10.41 4.88
N GLU A 144 -13.31 10.83 6.14
CA GLU A 144 -13.35 9.94 7.30
C GLU A 144 -14.56 9.00 7.23
N THR A 145 -15.74 9.53 6.90
CA THR A 145 -16.96 8.73 6.75
C THR A 145 -16.84 7.75 5.58
N SER A 146 -16.30 8.20 4.44
CA SER A 146 -16.17 7.39 3.24
C SER A 146 -15.18 6.24 3.43
N PHE A 147 -14.02 6.52 4.03
CA PHE A 147 -12.99 5.50 4.28
C PHE A 147 -13.38 4.53 5.38
N SER A 148 -14.08 4.98 6.42
CA SER A 148 -14.61 4.08 7.46
C SER A 148 -15.60 3.08 6.86
N ARG A 149 -16.56 3.56 6.06
CA ARG A 149 -17.50 2.69 5.34
C ARG A 149 -16.80 1.72 4.37
N LEU A 150 -15.79 2.20 3.65
CA LEU A 150 -15.01 1.36 2.75
C LEU A 150 -14.26 0.27 3.52
N LYS A 151 -13.71 0.59 4.69
CA LYS A 151 -13.03 -0.37 5.56
C LYS A 151 -13.97 -1.50 6.01
N GLU A 152 -15.14 -1.15 6.53
CA GLU A 152 -16.17 -2.13 6.90
C GLU A 152 -16.54 -3.04 5.72
N THR A 153 -16.63 -2.47 4.51
CA THR A 153 -16.93 -3.26 3.30
C THR A 153 -15.81 -4.25 2.96
N CYS A 154 -14.55 -3.85 3.13
CA CYS A 154 -13.40 -4.72 2.88
C CYS A 154 -13.31 -5.88 3.89
N GLU A 155 -13.65 -5.65 5.16
CA GLU A 155 -13.69 -6.70 6.19
C GLU A 155 -14.74 -7.79 5.86
N HIS A 156 -15.84 -7.43 5.21
CA HIS A 156 -16.89 -8.37 4.79
C HIS A 156 -16.60 -9.10 3.46
N MET A 157 -15.51 -8.77 2.76
CA MET A 157 -15.08 -9.54 1.58
C MET A 157 -14.40 -10.88 1.93
N GLU A 158 -14.11 -11.11 3.22
CA GLU A 158 -13.38 -12.27 3.75
C GLU A 158 -14.22 -13.57 3.82
N GLU A 159 -15.54 -13.51 3.57
CA GLU A 159 -16.46 -14.65 3.76
C GLU A 159 -16.91 -15.36 2.45
N ARG A 160 -16.31 -15.06 1.29
CA ARG A 160 -16.73 -15.62 -0.02
C ARG A 160 -15.64 -16.35 -0.78
#